data_AF-A0A6G1BCC6-F1
#
_entry.id   AF-A0A6G1BCC6-F1
#
_cell.length_a   1.000
_cell.length_b   1.000
_cell.length_c   1.000
_cell.angle_alpha   90.00
_cell.angle_beta   90.00
_cell.angle_gamma   90.00
#
_symmetry.space_group_name_H-M   'P 1'
#
loop_
_entity.id
_entity.type
_entity.pdbx_description
1 polymer ?
#
loop_
_entity_poly.entity_id
_entity_poly.type
_entity_poly.pdbx_seq_one_letter_code
_entity_poly.pdbx_strand_id
1 'polypeptide(L)'
;WICGRTAYTVLPSGWSGSCVLGTIRPSFFLLPLAEGEHLGVQIYGDRKVQRKRCALQIDNWKDDEWPPECIIHYYDPATWAEDGSWGNRTPIYMLKRIIRLQAVVEIITNETARALNLLAKQQTKMRNAVYQNCLALDYLLASEGGVCGKFNLSNCCLQIDDEGKVIEITDQMRKAAHVPVQTWNG
;
A
#
# COMPACT_ATOMS: atom_id res chain seq x y z
N TRP A 1 -26.15 22.00 -3.28
CA TRP A 1 -26.17 23.39 -2.76
C TRP A 1 -24.75 23.80 -2.41
N ILE A 2 -24.29 24.93 -2.95
CA ILE A 2 -22.97 25.49 -2.65
C ILE A 2 -23.18 26.74 -1.81
N CYS A 3 -22.62 26.73 -0.60
CA CYS A 3 -22.87 27.74 0.43
C CYS A 3 -21.50 28.22 0.94
N GLY A 4 -21.03 29.36 0.44
CA GLY A 4 -19.67 29.83 0.71
C GLY A 4 -18.61 28.82 0.21
N ARG A 5 -17.84 28.24 1.12
CA ARG A 5 -16.77 27.26 0.82
C ARG A 5 -17.21 25.80 0.95
N THR A 6 -18.44 25.54 1.39
CA THR A 6 -18.95 24.18 1.60
C THR A 6 -20.01 23.83 0.57
N ALA A 7 -20.06 22.55 0.22
CA ALA A 7 -21.07 22.01 -0.67
C ALA A 7 -21.85 20.89 0.01
N TYR A 8 -23.16 20.97 -0.08
CA TYR A 8 -24.11 20.06 0.55
C TYR A 8 -24.94 19.37 -0.53
N THR A 9 -25.16 18.07 -0.36
CA THR A 9 -26.10 17.29 -1.18
C THR A 9 -27.54 17.71 -0.91
N VAL A 10 -27.89 17.97 0.35
CA VAL A 10 -29.20 18.43 0.81
C VAL A 10 -28.99 19.48 1.90
N LEU A 11 -29.80 20.55 1.91
CA LEU A 11 -29.79 21.54 2.99
C LEU A 11 -30.59 21.00 4.19
N PRO A 12 -30.06 21.07 5.43
CA PRO A 12 -30.79 20.66 6.62
C PRO A 12 -32.08 21.47 6.83
N SER A 13 -33.06 20.89 7.53
CA SER A 13 -34.26 21.61 7.95
C SER A 13 -33.90 22.77 8.89
N GLY A 14 -34.37 23.98 8.59
CA GLY A 14 -34.07 25.19 9.38
C GLY A 14 -32.79 25.92 8.97
N TRP A 15 -32.17 25.55 7.85
CA TRP A 15 -31.00 26.24 7.33
C TRP A 15 -31.34 27.68 6.90
N SER A 16 -30.43 28.62 7.22
CA SER A 16 -30.54 30.06 6.93
C SER A 16 -29.25 30.56 6.29
N GLY A 17 -29.35 31.36 5.24
CA GLY A 17 -28.21 31.94 4.53
C GLY A 17 -28.46 32.07 3.02
N SER A 18 -27.39 32.30 2.25
CA SER A 18 -27.42 32.28 0.78
C SER A 18 -26.62 31.10 0.22
N CYS A 19 -27.27 30.24 -0.57
CA CYS A 19 -26.63 29.15 -1.30
C CYS A 19 -27.05 29.21 -2.77
N VAL A 20 -26.18 28.73 -3.64
CA VAL A 20 -26.48 28.54 -5.05
C VAL A 20 -26.63 27.06 -5.38
N LEU A 21 -27.49 26.74 -6.33
CA LEU A 21 -27.49 25.41 -6.94
C LEU A 21 -26.30 25.34 -7.90
N GLY A 22 -25.45 24.34 -7.74
CA GLY A 22 -24.27 24.16 -8.57
C GLY A 22 -23.79 22.72 -8.55
N THR A 23 -23.17 22.31 -9.65
CA THR A 23 -22.64 20.96 -9.84
C THR A 23 -21.13 20.99 -9.64
N ILE A 24 -20.62 20.11 -8.76
CA ILE A 24 -19.18 19.93 -8.59
C ILE A 24 -18.72 18.93 -9.63
N ARG A 25 -17.86 19.37 -10.55
CA ARG A 25 -17.18 18.49 -11.49
C ARG A 25 -15.78 18.18 -10.95
N PRO A 26 -15.54 16.97 -10.39
CA PRO A 26 -14.21 16.60 -9.97
C PRO A 26 -13.28 16.49 -11.19
N SER A 27 -11.99 16.66 -10.97
CA SER A 27 -10.91 16.51 -11.96
C SER A 27 -10.60 15.04 -12.31
N PHE A 28 -11.38 14.08 -11.80
CA PHE A 28 -11.29 12.66 -12.14
C PHE A 28 -12.62 12.17 -12.75
N PHE A 29 -12.55 11.14 -13.59
CA PHE A 29 -13.72 10.53 -14.22
C PHE A 29 -14.21 9.31 -13.43
N LEU A 30 -15.52 9.05 -13.49
CA LEU A 30 -16.13 7.81 -13.00
C LEU A 30 -16.23 6.84 -14.18
N LEU A 31 -15.84 5.57 -13.97
CA LEU A 31 -16.08 4.53 -14.97
C LEU A 31 -17.59 4.27 -15.11
N PRO A 32 -18.14 4.28 -16.35
CA PRO A 32 -19.49 3.83 -16.63
C PRO A 32 -19.73 2.41 -16.12
N LEU A 33 -20.90 2.15 -15.53
CA LEU A 33 -21.29 0.82 -15.05
C LEU A 33 -21.15 -0.26 -16.13
N ALA A 34 -21.45 0.08 -17.39
CA ALA A 34 -21.35 -0.81 -18.53
C ALA A 34 -19.91 -1.25 -18.86
N GLU A 35 -18.91 -0.46 -18.48
CA GLU A 35 -17.49 -0.77 -18.76
C GLU A 35 -16.83 -1.57 -17.63
N GLY A 36 -17.43 -1.60 -16.43
CA GLY A 36 -16.93 -2.33 -15.27
C GLY A 36 -16.96 -3.85 -15.41
N GLU A 37 -17.88 -4.40 -16.23
CA GLU A 37 -18.03 -5.85 -16.44
C GLU A 37 -16.89 -6.46 -17.28
N HIS A 38 -16.19 -5.64 -18.08
CA HIS A 38 -15.13 -6.09 -19.00
C HIS A 38 -13.74 -6.18 -18.35
N LEU A 39 -13.57 -5.71 -17.11
CA LEU A 39 -12.26 -5.56 -16.47
C LEU A 39 -11.71 -6.85 -15.84
N GLY A 40 -12.35 -8.01 -16.03
CA GLY A 40 -11.88 -9.33 -15.56
C GLY A 40 -11.85 -9.52 -14.04
N VAL A 41 -12.06 -8.44 -13.28
CA VAL A 41 -12.21 -8.39 -11.82
C VAL A 41 -13.66 -7.95 -11.56
N GLN A 42 -14.39 -8.68 -10.70
CA GLN A 42 -15.74 -8.25 -10.28
C GLN A 42 -15.64 -6.99 -9.41
N ILE A 43 -15.92 -5.84 -10.01
CA ILE A 43 -15.84 -4.52 -9.37
C ILE A 43 -17.08 -4.24 -8.51
N TYR A 44 -18.23 -4.87 -8.80
CA TYR A 44 -19.52 -4.59 -8.15
C TYR A 44 -20.16 -5.75 -7.39
N GLY A 45 -19.42 -6.83 -7.09
CA GLY A 45 -20.03 -7.99 -6.40
C GLY A 45 -20.19 -7.78 -4.90
N ASP A 46 -21.37 -8.08 -4.37
CA ASP A 46 -21.64 -8.16 -2.92
C ASP A 46 -20.83 -9.32 -2.29
N ARG A 47 -19.54 -9.06 -2.02
CA ARG A 47 -18.73 -10.01 -1.28
C ARG A 47 -19.20 -9.94 0.17
N LYS A 48 -19.99 -10.94 0.60
CA LYS A 48 -20.30 -11.22 2.01
C LYS A 48 -19.00 -11.55 2.76
N VAL A 49 -18.16 -10.55 3.00
CA VAL A 49 -16.93 -10.69 3.76
C VAL A 49 -17.36 -10.91 5.21
N GLN A 50 -17.24 -12.16 5.67
CA GLN A 50 -17.29 -12.47 7.09
C GLN A 50 -16.33 -11.52 7.81
N ARG A 51 -16.90 -10.68 8.67
CA ARG A 51 -16.21 -9.72 9.52
C ARG A 51 -15.29 -10.45 10.49
N LYS A 52 -14.12 -10.90 10.04
CA LYS A 52 -12.99 -11.05 10.95
C LYS A 52 -12.50 -9.64 11.25
N ARG A 53 -12.85 -9.14 12.43
CA ARG A 53 -12.18 -7.98 13.03
C ARG A 53 -10.68 -8.32 13.05
N CYS A 54 -9.91 -7.78 12.11
CA CYS A 54 -8.46 -7.76 12.25
C CYS A 54 -8.17 -6.87 13.45
N ALA A 55 -7.78 -7.51 14.56
CA ALA A 55 -7.31 -6.86 15.76
C ALA A 55 -5.94 -6.23 15.47
N LEU A 56 -5.93 -5.01 14.93
CA LEU A 56 -4.81 -4.09 15.15
C LEU A 56 -5.07 -3.44 16.51
N GLN A 57 -4.08 -3.52 17.40
CA GLN A 57 -4.22 -3.04 18.78
C GLN A 57 -4.61 -1.57 18.78
N ILE A 58 -5.72 -1.27 19.46
CA ILE A 58 -6.24 0.07 19.68
C ILE A 58 -5.38 0.69 20.76
N ASP A 59 -4.27 1.32 20.37
CA ASP A 59 -3.46 2.11 21.29
C ASP A 59 -4.06 3.51 21.51
N ASN A 60 -3.74 4.06 22.68
CA ASN A 60 -4.22 5.32 23.24
C ASN A 60 -3.66 6.54 22.48
N TRP A 61 -4.25 6.86 21.31
CA TRP A 61 -3.88 8.03 20.51
C TRP A 61 -4.26 9.33 21.21
N LYS A 62 -3.44 10.38 21.07
CA LYS A 62 -3.87 11.74 21.44
C LYS A 62 -4.99 12.16 20.50
N ASP A 63 -6.01 12.84 21.03
CA ASP A 63 -7.23 13.20 20.29
C ASP A 63 -6.98 14.01 18.99
N ASP A 64 -5.82 14.67 18.89
CA ASP A 64 -5.49 15.60 17.81
C ASP A 64 -4.62 14.96 16.69
N GLU A 65 -4.01 13.79 16.91
CA GLU A 65 -3.07 13.15 15.98
C GLU A 65 -3.76 12.07 15.12
N TRP A 66 -3.56 12.14 13.80
CA TRP A 66 -4.17 11.22 12.82
C TRP A 66 -3.12 10.40 12.07
N PRO A 67 -2.62 9.30 12.68
CA PRO A 67 -1.72 8.36 12.04
C PRO A 67 -2.45 7.43 11.06
N PRO A 68 -1.73 6.74 10.15
CA PRO A 68 -2.35 5.95 9.09
C PRO A 68 -3.23 4.81 9.62
N GLU A 69 -2.91 4.22 10.77
CA GLU A 69 -3.72 3.19 11.43
C GLU A 69 -5.08 3.74 11.86
N CYS A 70 -5.09 4.95 12.43
CA CYS A 70 -6.30 5.66 12.83
C CYS A 70 -7.17 6.00 11.60
N ILE A 71 -6.54 6.51 10.54
CA ILE A 71 -7.23 6.84 9.27
C ILE A 71 -7.92 5.60 8.68
N ILE A 72 -7.25 4.45 8.67
CA ILE A 72 -7.80 3.18 8.15
C ILE A 72 -8.95 2.67 9.01
N HIS A 73 -8.88 2.87 10.33
CA HIS A 73 -9.95 2.49 11.24
C HIS A 73 -11.16 3.42 11.14
N TYR A 74 -10.92 4.73 11.03
CA TYR A 74 -11.96 5.75 10.93
C TYR A 74 -12.73 5.67 9.61
N TYR A 75 -12.02 5.46 8.50
CA TYR A 75 -12.65 5.27 7.20
C TYR A 75 -12.84 3.78 6.90
N ASP A 76 -14.09 3.32 6.92
CA ASP A 76 -14.44 1.94 6.57
C ASP A 76 -13.88 1.52 5.20
N PRO A 77 -13.71 0.22 4.91
CA PRO A 77 -13.38 -0.25 3.57
C PRO A 77 -14.33 0.29 2.50
N ALA A 78 -13.81 0.50 1.29
CA ALA A 78 -14.65 0.81 0.15
C ALA A 78 -15.55 -0.40 -0.12
N THR A 79 -16.86 -0.23 0.04
CA THR A 79 -17.88 -1.17 -0.39
C THR A 79 -18.62 -0.52 -1.55
N TRP A 80 -18.67 -1.21 -2.68
CA TRP A 80 -19.48 -0.80 -3.82
C TRP A 80 -20.92 -1.24 -3.53
N ALA A 81 -21.85 -0.30 -3.38
CA ALA A 81 -23.25 -0.66 -3.21
C ALA A 81 -23.90 -0.93 -4.57
N GLU A 82 -24.48 -2.12 -4.73
CA GLU A 82 -25.19 -2.56 -5.94
C GLU A 82 -26.44 -1.71 -6.23
N ASP A 83 -27.03 -1.12 -5.19
CA ASP A 83 -28.29 -0.37 -5.25
C ASP A 83 -28.19 1.00 -5.97
N GLY A 84 -26.99 1.40 -6.38
CA GLY A 84 -26.76 2.69 -7.01
C GLY A 84 -26.99 3.89 -6.08
N SER A 85 -26.99 3.68 -4.75
CA SER A 85 -27.16 4.73 -3.76
C SER A 85 -26.20 5.90 -4.00
N TRP A 86 -26.78 7.09 -4.17
CA TRP A 86 -26.09 8.32 -4.55
C TRP A 86 -24.90 8.68 -3.64
N GLY A 87 -24.92 8.21 -2.39
CA GLY A 87 -23.87 8.47 -1.39
C GLY A 87 -22.47 8.07 -1.87
N ASN A 88 -22.33 6.94 -2.55
CA ASN A 88 -21.04 6.41 -3.02
C ASN A 88 -20.45 7.19 -4.22
N ARG A 89 -21.27 8.00 -4.90
CA ARG A 89 -20.86 8.80 -6.07
C ARG A 89 -20.60 10.27 -5.71
N THR A 90 -20.66 10.61 -4.41
CA THR A 90 -20.40 11.98 -3.98
C THR A 90 -18.89 12.27 -3.95
N PRO A 91 -18.45 13.50 -4.31
CA PRO A 91 -17.05 13.90 -4.17
C PRO A 91 -16.52 13.72 -2.74
N ILE A 92 -17.38 13.89 -1.72
CA ILE A 92 -17.04 13.70 -0.31
C ILE A 92 -16.71 12.23 -0.02
N TYR A 93 -17.53 11.29 -0.53
CA TYR A 93 -17.24 9.86 -0.37
C TYR A 93 -15.92 9.48 -1.04
N MET A 94 -15.71 9.91 -2.29
CA MET A 94 -14.48 9.64 -3.04
C MET A 94 -13.24 10.17 -2.33
N LEU A 95 -13.31 11.39 -1.79
CA LEU A 95 -12.22 11.98 -1.00
C LEU A 95 -11.87 11.12 0.21
N LYS A 96 -12.87 10.68 1.00
CA LYS A 96 -12.66 9.79 2.15
C LYS A 96 -11.96 8.48 1.75
N ARG A 97 -12.25 7.94 0.55
CA ARG A 97 -11.60 6.73 0.03
C ARG A 97 -10.16 6.98 -0.41
N ILE A 98 -9.86 8.12 -1.02
CA ILE A 98 -8.50 8.50 -1.40
C ILE A 98 -7.63 8.69 -0.13
N ILE A 99 -8.15 9.36 0.90
CA ILE A 99 -7.45 9.53 2.18
C ILE A 99 -7.14 8.18 2.82
N ARG A 100 -8.11 7.27 2.84
CA ARG A 100 -7.90 5.91 3.32
C ARG A 100 -6.85 5.15 2.49
N LEU A 101 -6.92 5.24 1.17
CA LEU A 101 -5.99 4.58 0.26
C LEU A 101 -4.55 5.04 0.53
N GLN A 102 -4.35 6.34 0.71
CA GLN A 102 -3.05 6.93 1.06
C GLN A 102 -2.46 6.27 2.32
N ALA A 103 -3.25 6.16 3.40
CA ALA A 103 -2.81 5.52 4.64
C ALA A 103 -2.48 4.03 4.46
N VAL A 104 -3.29 3.29 3.68
CA VAL A 104 -3.01 1.88 3.37
C VAL A 104 -1.70 1.71 2.61
N VAL A 105 -1.45 2.57 1.61
CA VAL A 105 -0.22 2.54 0.82
C VAL A 105 0.99 2.85 1.70
N GLU A 106 0.90 3.82 2.61
CA GLU A 106 2.00 4.13 3.54
C GLU A 106 2.37 2.95 4.44
N ILE A 107 1.37 2.25 5.02
CA ILE A 107 1.64 1.09 5.87
C ILE A 107 2.25 -0.05 5.04
N ILE A 108 1.64 -0.41 3.91
CA ILE A 108 2.10 -1.53 3.10
C ILE A 108 3.51 -1.28 2.57
N THR A 109 3.83 -0.07 2.14
CA THR A 109 5.17 0.29 1.65
C THR A 109 6.22 0.23 2.76
N ASN A 110 5.89 0.66 3.99
CA ASN A 110 6.79 0.54 5.13
C ASN A 110 7.02 -0.93 5.52
N GLU A 111 5.97 -1.76 5.57
CA GLU A 111 6.08 -3.19 5.84
C GLU A 111 6.86 -3.94 4.76
N THR A 112 6.60 -3.67 3.47
CA THR A 112 7.34 -4.27 2.35
C THR A 112 8.81 -3.83 2.36
N ALA A 113 9.11 -2.55 2.61
CA ALA A 113 10.49 -2.07 2.77
C ALA A 113 11.21 -2.81 3.92
N ARG A 114 10.53 -3.04 5.05
CA ARG A 114 11.09 -3.82 6.17
C ARG A 114 11.34 -5.27 5.78
N ALA A 115 10.40 -5.92 5.11
CA ALA A 115 10.54 -7.31 4.66
C ALA A 115 11.71 -7.48 3.68
N LEU A 116 11.83 -6.59 2.68
CA LEU A 116 12.93 -6.60 1.71
C LEU A 116 14.29 -6.41 2.38
N ASN A 117 14.39 -5.51 3.36
CA ASN A 117 15.61 -5.32 4.14
C ASN A 117 16.00 -6.57 4.97
N LEU A 118 15.03 -7.29 5.51
CA LEU A 118 15.29 -8.56 6.21
C LEU A 118 15.77 -9.65 5.25
N LEU A 119 15.15 -9.74 4.07
CA LEU A 119 15.56 -10.69 3.04
C LEU A 119 16.98 -10.41 2.55
N ALA A 120 17.32 -9.14 2.28
CA ALA A 120 18.67 -8.74 1.90
C ALA A 120 19.71 -9.19 2.94
N LYS A 121 19.46 -8.93 4.24
CA LYS A 121 20.35 -9.36 5.32
C LYS A 121 20.47 -10.88 5.47
N GLN A 122 19.39 -11.63 5.20
CA GLN A 122 19.43 -13.08 5.24
C GLN A 122 20.20 -13.65 4.04
N GLN A 123 20.10 -13.00 2.87
CA GLN A 123 20.84 -13.36 1.68
C GLN A 123 22.37 -13.31 1.92
N THR A 124 22.90 -12.34 2.66
CA THR A 124 24.33 -12.28 3.03
C THR A 124 24.79 -13.52 3.79
N LYS A 125 23.98 -13.96 4.76
CA LYS A 125 24.33 -15.10 5.63
C LYS A 125 24.32 -16.40 4.84
N MET A 126 23.27 -16.60 4.05
CA MET A 126 23.16 -17.76 3.15
C MET A 126 24.32 -17.77 2.15
N ARG A 127 24.64 -16.61 1.58
CA ARG A 127 25.80 -16.39 0.71
C ARG A 127 27.10 -16.83 1.38
N ASN A 128 27.39 -16.36 2.60
CA ASN A 128 28.63 -16.70 3.31
C ASN A 128 28.74 -18.20 3.59
N ALA A 129 27.64 -18.86 3.94
CA ALA A 129 27.62 -20.32 4.12
C ALA A 129 27.91 -21.06 2.80
N VAL A 130 27.33 -20.60 1.68
CA VAL A 130 27.62 -21.17 0.36
C VAL A 130 29.09 -20.99 -0.01
N TYR A 131 29.68 -19.80 0.22
CA TYR A 131 31.11 -19.58 -0.02
C TYR A 131 32.00 -20.51 0.80
N GLN A 132 31.71 -20.68 2.09
CA GLN A 132 32.48 -21.58 2.94
C GLN A 132 32.40 -23.02 2.43
N ASN A 133 31.22 -23.47 2.00
CA ASN A 133 31.05 -24.79 1.41
C ASN A 133 31.81 -24.93 0.08
N CYS A 134 31.77 -23.93 -0.80
CA CYS A 134 32.52 -23.93 -2.05
C CYS A 134 34.02 -24.02 -1.80
N LEU A 135 34.57 -23.21 -0.88
CA LEU A 135 35.99 -23.24 -0.54
C LEU A 135 36.42 -24.60 0.04
N ALA A 136 35.60 -25.18 0.92
CA ALA A 136 35.87 -26.50 1.48
C ALA A 136 35.87 -27.59 0.39
N LEU A 137 34.90 -27.55 -0.53
CA LEU A 137 34.81 -28.50 -1.64
C LEU A 137 35.95 -28.31 -2.65
N ASP A 138 36.33 -27.07 -2.96
CA ASP A 138 37.46 -26.78 -3.84
C ASP A 138 38.78 -27.28 -3.24
N TYR A 139 38.95 -27.17 -1.92
CA TYR A 139 40.09 -27.76 -1.24
C TYR A 139 40.11 -29.29 -1.34
N LEU A 140 38.97 -29.95 -1.11
CA LEU A 140 38.85 -31.42 -1.21
C LEU A 140 39.07 -31.92 -2.64
N LEU A 141 38.67 -31.13 -3.64
CA LEU A 141 38.76 -31.45 -5.07
C LEU A 141 39.97 -30.79 -5.74
N ALA A 142 40.96 -30.32 -4.98
CA ALA A 142 42.07 -29.55 -5.52
C ALA A 142 42.88 -30.33 -6.59
N SER A 143 43.02 -31.65 -6.43
CA SER A 143 43.67 -32.52 -7.43
C SER A 143 42.87 -32.70 -8.72
N GLU A 144 41.56 -32.45 -8.68
CA GLU A 144 40.62 -32.59 -9.80
C GLU A 144 40.27 -31.23 -10.44
N GLY A 145 41.00 -30.17 -10.07
CA GLY A 145 40.74 -28.80 -10.56
C GLY A 145 39.61 -28.08 -9.83
N GLY A 146 39.33 -28.46 -8.58
CA GLY A 146 38.23 -27.92 -7.77
C GLY A 146 36.86 -28.40 -8.23
N VAL A 147 35.80 -27.82 -7.66
CA VAL A 147 34.41 -28.06 -8.05
C VAL A 147 34.23 -27.82 -9.55
N CYS A 148 34.85 -26.78 -10.07
CA CYS A 148 34.72 -26.39 -11.46
C CYS A 148 35.32 -27.37 -12.46
N GLY A 149 36.56 -27.80 -12.20
CA GLY A 149 37.25 -28.78 -13.03
C GLY A 149 36.56 -30.13 -12.98
N LYS A 150 36.12 -30.55 -11.78
CA LYS A 150 35.42 -31.83 -11.59
C LYS A 150 34.07 -31.90 -12.31
N PHE A 151 33.28 -30.83 -12.29
CA PHE A 151 31.96 -30.79 -12.92
C PHE A 151 31.96 -30.21 -14.33
N ASN A 152 33.11 -29.83 -14.89
CA ASN A 152 33.24 -29.20 -16.21
C ASN A 152 32.27 -28.01 -16.41
N LEU A 153 32.17 -27.16 -15.39
CA LEU A 153 31.28 -26.00 -15.38
C LEU A 153 31.94 -24.81 -16.10
N SER A 154 31.25 -24.20 -17.07
CA SER A 154 31.75 -23.02 -17.77
C SER A 154 31.60 -21.72 -16.96
N ASN A 155 30.63 -21.65 -16.05
CA ASN A 155 30.38 -20.52 -15.17
C ASN A 155 30.90 -20.81 -13.76
N CYS A 156 32.19 -20.60 -13.59
CA CYS A 156 32.89 -20.87 -12.34
C CYS A 156 32.82 -19.72 -11.33
N CYS A 157 32.69 -18.49 -11.85
CA CYS A 157 32.77 -17.28 -11.04
C CYS A 157 31.39 -16.93 -10.49
N LEU A 158 31.30 -16.86 -9.16
CA LEU A 158 30.15 -16.28 -8.49
C LEU A 158 30.25 -14.75 -8.58
N GLN A 159 29.57 -14.15 -9.56
CA GLN A 159 29.27 -12.72 -9.50
C GLN A 159 28.13 -12.51 -8.51
N ILE A 160 28.35 -11.63 -7.54
CA ILE A 160 27.32 -11.34 -6.56
C ILE A 160 27.15 -9.85 -6.43
N ASP A 161 25.93 -9.41 -6.75
CA ASP A 161 25.50 -8.04 -6.62
C ASP A 161 25.49 -7.57 -5.16
N ASP A 162 25.71 -6.27 -4.99
CA ASP A 162 25.74 -5.62 -3.69
C ASP A 162 24.31 -5.43 -3.14
N GLU A 163 24.10 -5.80 -1.88
CA GLU A 163 22.86 -5.58 -1.14
C GLU A 163 22.53 -4.10 -0.96
N GLY A 164 23.54 -3.22 -1.07
CA GLY A 164 23.37 -1.77 -0.99
C GLY A 164 22.28 -1.24 -1.93
N LYS A 165 22.10 -1.86 -3.10
CA LYS A 165 21.06 -1.47 -4.06
C LYS A 165 19.65 -1.75 -3.55
N VAL A 166 19.45 -2.85 -2.81
CA VAL A 166 18.14 -3.17 -2.21
C VAL A 166 17.81 -2.16 -1.11
N ILE A 167 18.79 -1.81 -0.29
CA ILE A 167 18.62 -0.82 0.78
C ILE A 167 18.20 0.53 0.17
N GLU A 168 18.90 0.98 -0.88
CA GLU A 168 18.59 2.22 -1.59
C GLU A 168 17.14 2.23 -2.12
N ILE A 169 16.72 1.15 -2.79
CA ILE A 169 15.35 1.03 -3.31
C ILE A 169 14.33 1.11 -2.17
N THR A 170 14.54 0.39 -1.07
CA THR A 170 13.60 0.39 0.06
C THR A 170 13.51 1.74 0.76
N ASP A 171 14.61 2.51 0.81
CA ASP A 171 14.63 3.86 1.36
C ASP A 171 13.86 4.84 0.46
N GLN A 172 14.04 4.73 -0.86
CA GLN A 172 13.26 5.51 -1.84
C GLN A 172 11.76 5.19 -1.74
N MET A 173 11.39 3.92 -1.59
CA MET A 173 9.99 3.50 -1.39
C MET A 173 9.37 4.15 -0.16
N ARG A 174 10.08 4.12 0.99
CA ARG A 174 9.60 4.75 2.23
C ARG A 174 9.45 6.26 2.08
N LYS A 175 10.44 6.93 1.47
CA LYS A 175 10.40 8.37 1.23
C LYS A 175 9.24 8.79 0.32
N ALA A 176 8.94 8.00 -0.71
CA ALA A 176 7.86 8.29 -1.65
C ALA A 176 6.47 8.13 -1.03
N ALA A 177 6.30 7.16 -0.13
CA ALA A 177 5.01 6.84 0.47
C ALA A 177 4.75 7.52 1.82
N HIS A 178 5.78 8.09 2.44
CA HIS A 178 5.65 8.72 3.75
C HIS A 178 4.77 9.97 3.70
N VAL A 179 3.82 10.03 4.62
CA VAL A 179 3.00 11.22 4.86
C VAL A 179 3.22 11.66 6.31
N PRO A 180 3.53 12.94 6.57
CA PRO A 180 3.64 13.42 7.94
C PRO A 180 2.29 13.25 8.65
N VAL A 181 2.35 12.88 9.94
CA VAL A 181 1.15 12.73 10.78
C VAL A 181 0.34 14.02 10.71
N GLN A 182 -0.93 13.88 10.36
CA GLN A 182 -1.83 15.02 10.26
C GLN A 182 -2.32 15.37 11.65
N THR A 183 -2.32 16.66 11.99
CA THR A 183 -2.96 17.17 13.20
C THR A 183 -4.23 17.91 12.82
N TRP A 184 -5.34 17.58 13.49
CA TRP A 184 -6.61 18.27 13.27
C TRP A 184 -7.03 18.99 14.54
N ASN A 185 -6.79 20.29 14.59
CA ASN A 185 -7.34 21.17 15.62
C ASN A 185 -8.70 21.64 15.07
N GLY A 186 -9.78 21.19 15.71
CA GLY A 186 -11.16 21.47 15.29
C GLY A 186 -11.53 22.95 15.20
#